data_AF-A0A7S1VBR9-F1
#
_entry.id   AF-A0A7S1VBR9-F1
#
_cell.length_a   1.000
_cell.length_b   1.000
_cell.length_c   1.000
_cell.angle_alpha   90.00
_cell.angle_beta   90.00
_cell.angle_gamma   90.00
#
_symmetry.space_group_name_H-M   'P 1'
#
loop_
_entity.id
_entity.type
_entity.pdbx_description
1 polymer ?
#
loop_
_entity_poly.entity_id
_entity_poly.type
_entity_poly.pdbx_seq_one_letter_code
_entity_poly.pdbx_strand_id
1 'polypeptide(L)'
;MQEFRDSLLLRYARSPPDLPSACDGCGKECTVRHALACKVGGLVIRRHDEIRDVLIDIASKVFPNAAIRDEPKIHTGRVAEEEKATEQTTNNVRRNFRKHKGEEERGDILIRGLYANGTDCIIDVRVTDLDANVIAT
;
A
#
# COMPACT_ATOMS: atom_id res chain seq x y z
N MET A 1 18.33 -10.17 10.79
CA MET A 1 18.72 -9.89 12.18
C MET A 1 18.60 -8.41 12.55
N GLN A 2 18.90 -7.47 11.64
CA GLN A 2 18.78 -6.03 11.91
C GLN A 2 17.34 -5.60 12.21
N GLU A 3 16.37 -5.95 11.35
CA GLU A 3 14.95 -5.62 11.55
C GLU A 3 14.37 -6.09 12.90
N PHE A 4 14.79 -7.26 13.39
CA PHE A 4 14.38 -7.76 14.70
C PHE A 4 14.91 -6.87 15.83
N ARG A 5 16.18 -6.43 15.73
CA ARG A 5 16.80 -5.52 16.70
C ARG A 5 16.15 -4.15 16.65
N ASP A 6 15.91 -3.63 15.47
CA ASP A 6 15.25 -2.34 15.29
C ASP A 6 13.83 -2.38 15.85
N SER A 7 13.08 -3.46 15.57
CA SER A 7 11.75 -3.67 16.14
C SER A 7 11.77 -3.74 17.66
N LEU A 8 12.78 -4.39 18.25
CA LEU A 8 12.97 -4.44 19.70
C LEU A 8 13.27 -3.03 20.26
N LEU A 9 14.16 -2.27 19.62
CA LEU A 9 14.50 -0.91 20.03
C LEU A 9 13.27 0.00 19.97
N LEU A 10 12.52 -0.04 18.87
CA LEU A 10 11.30 0.72 18.69
C LEU A 10 10.26 0.39 19.76
N ARG A 11 10.10 -0.89 20.12
CA ARG A 11 9.20 -1.33 21.21
C ARG A 11 9.57 -0.75 22.57
N TYR A 12 10.86 -0.52 22.82
CA TYR A 12 11.37 0.13 24.03
C TYR A 12 11.61 1.64 23.85
N ALA A 13 10.97 2.27 22.85
CA ALA A 13 11.08 3.70 22.55
C ALA A 13 12.52 4.19 22.34
N ARG A 14 13.40 3.32 21.82
CA ARG A 14 14.77 3.65 21.44
C ARG A 14 14.87 3.76 19.93
N SER A 15 15.64 4.75 19.47
CA SER A 15 15.92 4.91 18.04
C SER A 15 16.95 3.87 17.57
N PRO A 16 16.74 3.23 16.41
CA PRO A 16 17.76 2.42 15.75
C PRO A 16 19.03 3.25 15.49
N PRO A 17 20.22 2.71 15.78
CA PRO A 17 21.49 3.43 15.64
C PRO A 17 21.90 3.67 14.17
N ASP A 18 21.35 2.89 13.24
CA ASP A 18 21.63 2.87 11.81
C ASP A 18 20.55 3.58 10.98
N LEU A 19 19.74 4.43 11.62
CA LEU A 19 18.76 5.24 10.90
C LEU A 19 19.50 6.26 9.99
N PRO A 20 19.19 6.33 8.68
CA PRO A 20 19.83 7.28 7.79
C PRO A 20 19.56 8.71 8.22
N SER A 21 20.43 9.67 7.88
CA SER A 21 20.21 11.08 8.23
C SER A 21 19.08 11.73 7.42
N ALA A 22 18.87 11.28 6.18
CA ALA A 22 17.86 11.79 5.27
C ALA A 22 16.96 10.67 4.73
N CYS A 23 15.69 10.99 4.54
CA CYS A 23 14.69 10.10 3.95
C CYS A 23 14.96 9.93 2.45
N ASP A 24 15.04 8.68 2.01
CA ASP A 24 15.32 8.26 0.63
C ASP A 24 14.28 8.72 -0.39
N GLY A 25 13.02 8.92 0.03
CA GLY A 25 11.96 9.41 -0.86
C GLY A 25 11.78 10.93 -0.84
N CYS A 26 11.64 11.55 0.33
CA CYS A 26 11.28 12.97 0.42
C CYS A 26 12.44 13.92 0.76
N GLY A 27 13.64 13.39 1.05
CA GLY A 27 14.85 14.17 1.34
C GLY A 27 14.88 14.90 2.68
N LYS A 28 13.84 14.80 3.52
CA LYS A 28 13.79 15.41 4.86
C LYS A 28 14.60 14.61 5.87
N GLU A 29 14.90 15.22 7.02
CA GLU A 29 15.55 14.54 8.15
C GLU A 29 14.77 13.28 8.55
N CYS A 30 15.47 12.13 8.55
CA CYS A 30 14.85 10.85 8.82
C CYS A 30 14.83 10.58 10.33
N THR A 31 13.75 11.01 10.99
CA THR A 31 13.45 10.57 12.36
C THR A 31 12.66 9.26 12.34
N VAL A 32 12.63 8.51 13.43
CA VAL A 32 11.79 7.29 13.56
C VAL A 32 10.34 7.58 13.17
N ARG A 33 9.79 8.68 13.69
CA ARG A 33 8.43 9.11 13.37
C ARG A 33 8.26 9.41 11.88
N HIS A 34 9.25 10.06 11.26
CA HIS A 34 9.22 10.34 9.83
C HIS A 34 9.30 9.05 9.00
N ALA A 35 10.22 8.14 9.32
CA ALA A 35 10.40 6.87 8.63
C ALA A 35 9.14 5.99 8.67
N LEU A 36 8.39 6.05 9.77
CA LEU A 36 7.13 5.31 9.95
C LEU A 36 5.90 6.00 9.34
N ALA A 37 5.98 7.29 9.00
CA ALA A 37 4.83 8.06 8.50
C ALA A 37 4.98 8.51 7.04
N CYS A 38 6.19 8.54 6.50
CA CYS A 38 6.45 9.05 5.16
C CYS A 38 5.71 8.21 4.11
N LYS A 39 5.07 8.91 3.16
CA LYS A 39 4.30 8.31 2.06
C LYS A 39 5.01 8.37 0.70
N VAL A 40 6.22 8.92 0.68
CA VAL A 40 7.06 9.08 -0.53
C VAL A 40 8.35 8.25 -0.45
N GLY A 41 8.80 7.96 0.78
CA GLY A 41 9.93 7.06 1.05
C GLY A 41 9.75 6.42 2.42
N GLY A 42 10.84 5.90 2.98
CA GLY A 42 10.85 5.33 4.32
C GLY A 42 10.22 3.94 4.42
N LEU A 43 10.04 3.48 5.67
CA LEU A 43 9.71 2.09 5.98
C LEU A 43 8.30 1.68 5.53
N VAL A 44 7.38 2.62 5.33
CA VAL A 44 6.01 2.31 4.90
C VAL A 44 5.97 1.80 3.47
N ILE A 45 6.68 2.46 2.54
CA ILE A 45 6.75 2.02 1.13
C ILE A 45 7.52 0.71 1.05
N ARG A 46 8.66 0.62 1.74
CA ARG A 46 9.43 -0.62 1.75
C ARG A 46 8.62 -1.82 2.25
N ARG A 47 7.83 -1.65 3.32
CA ARG A 47 6.92 -2.71 3.81
C ARG A 47 5.82 -3.04 2.82
N HIS A 48 5.31 -2.04 2.11
CA HIS A 48 4.33 -2.26 1.05
C HIS A 48 4.93 -3.16 -0.04
N ASP A 49 6.12 -2.83 -0.52
CA ASP A 49 6.81 -3.58 -1.57
C ASP A 49 7.19 -4.99 -1.10
N GLU A 50 7.66 -5.14 0.14
CA GLU A 50 7.93 -6.45 0.75
C GLU A 50 6.66 -7.34 0.80
N ILE A 51 5.50 -6.77 1.16
CA ILE A 51 4.23 -7.53 1.15
C ILE A 51 3.83 -7.88 -0.29
N ARG A 52 3.95 -6.95 -1.23
CA ARG A 52 3.69 -7.19 -2.67
C ARG A 52 4.56 -8.32 -3.20
N ASP A 53 5.86 -8.29 -2.93
CA ASP A 53 6.81 -9.30 -3.39
C ASP A 53 6.53 -10.68 -2.79
N VAL A 54 6.18 -10.74 -1.50
CA VAL A 54 5.79 -11.99 -0.85
C VAL A 54 4.50 -12.56 -1.48
N LEU A 55 3.52 -11.72 -1.78
CA LEU A 55 2.30 -12.16 -2.48
C LEU A 55 2.62 -12.70 -3.88
N ILE A 56 3.52 -12.05 -4.62
CA ILE A 56 3.97 -12.52 -5.94
C ILE A 56 4.71 -13.85 -5.83
N ASP A 57 5.59 -14.03 -4.85
CA ASP A 57 6.33 -15.29 -4.63
C ASP A 57 5.38 -16.46 -4.28
N ILE A 58 4.41 -16.22 -3.41
CA ILE A 58 3.37 -17.20 -3.09
C ILE A 58 2.55 -17.52 -4.35
N ALA A 59 2.12 -16.51 -5.10
CA ALA A 59 1.33 -16.69 -6.31
C ALA A 59 2.11 -17.48 -7.37
N SER A 60 3.41 -17.21 -7.54
CA SER A 60 4.28 -17.87 -8.52
C SER A 60 4.49 -19.36 -8.21
N LYS A 61 4.29 -19.77 -6.95
CA LYS A 61 4.33 -21.19 -6.54
C LYS A 61 3.02 -21.93 -6.84
N VAL A 62 1.91 -21.22 -7.02
CA VAL A 62 0.56 -21.80 -7.18
C VAL A 62 0.05 -21.67 -8.60
N PHE A 63 0.29 -20.54 -9.25
CA PHE A 63 -0.20 -20.20 -10.58
C PHE A 63 0.93 -20.21 -11.61
N PRO A 64 0.62 -20.44 -12.90
CA PRO A 64 1.61 -20.28 -13.95
C PRO A 64 2.04 -18.80 -14.02
N ASN A 65 3.32 -18.54 -14.25
CA ASN A 65 3.87 -17.18 -14.31
C ASN A 65 3.13 -16.25 -15.29
N ALA A 66 2.54 -16.80 -16.37
CA ALA A 66 1.75 -16.04 -17.34
C ALA A 66 0.41 -15.50 -16.78
N ALA A 67 -0.07 -16.05 -15.68
CA ALA A 67 -1.28 -15.62 -14.99
C ALA A 67 -1.03 -14.49 -13.98
N ILE A 68 0.24 -14.15 -13.72
CA ILE A 68 0.63 -13.12 -12.75
C ILE A 68 1.16 -11.92 -13.53
N ARG A 69 0.67 -10.72 -13.21
CA ARG A 69 1.22 -9.48 -13.75
C ARG A 69 1.48 -8.48 -12.64
N ASP A 70 2.59 -7.79 -12.80
CA ASP A 70 3.01 -6.73 -11.92
C ASP A 70 2.47 -5.38 -12.39
N GLU A 71 2.01 -4.57 -11.45
CA GLU A 71 1.41 -3.26 -11.67
C GLU A 71 0.39 -3.20 -12.84
N PRO A 72 -0.70 -3.99 -12.80
CA PRO A 72 -1.71 -4.01 -13.85
C PRO A 72 -2.42 -2.66 -13.99
N LYS A 73 -2.74 -2.25 -15.22
CA LYS A 73 -3.63 -1.10 -15.44
C LYS A 73 -5.04 -1.42 -14.95
N ILE A 74 -5.61 -0.54 -14.14
CA ILE A 74 -7.00 -0.59 -13.70
C ILE A 74 -7.82 0.21 -14.70
N HIS A 75 -8.60 -0.51 -15.51
CA HIS A 75 -9.63 0.12 -16.31
C HIS A 75 -10.86 0.33 -15.43
N THR A 76 -10.93 1.48 -14.75
CA THR A 76 -12.18 1.91 -14.13
C THR A 76 -13.20 2.08 -15.27
N GLY A 77 -14.26 1.26 -15.25
CA GLY A 77 -15.34 1.37 -16.23
C GLY A 77 -15.87 2.81 -16.29
N ARG A 78 -16.47 3.21 -17.41
CA ARG A 78 -17.12 4.52 -17.52
C ARG A 78 -18.06 4.72 -16.32
N VAL A 79 -17.88 5.81 -15.58
CA VAL A 79 -18.84 6.26 -14.58
C VAL A 79 -20.16 6.48 -15.33
N ALA A 80 -21.18 5.67 -15.04
CA ALA A 80 -22.53 5.99 -15.44
C ALA A 80 -22.87 7.36 -14.81
N GLU A 81 -23.36 8.30 -15.62
CA GLU A 81 -23.66 9.65 -15.19
C GLU A 81 -24.46 9.63 -13.87
N GLU A 82 -24.03 10.45 -12.91
CA GLU A 82 -24.54 10.46 -11.54
C GLU A 82 -26.05 10.79 -11.52
N GLU A 83 -26.91 9.79 -11.34
CA GLU A 83 -28.26 10.02 -10.85
C GLU A 83 -28.18 10.37 -9.36
N LYS A 84 -28.55 11.62 -9.04
CA LYS A 84 -28.61 12.14 -7.66
C LYS A 84 -29.58 11.33 -6.81
N ALA A 85 -29.11 10.66 -5.76
CA ALA A 85 -29.96 10.26 -4.64
C ALA A 85 -29.21 10.20 -3.29
N THR A 86 -29.59 11.17 -2.45
CA THR A 86 -29.85 11.17 -1.00
C THR A 86 -28.85 10.55 -0.01
N GLU A 87 -28.47 11.42 0.93
CA GLU A 87 -27.68 11.21 2.13
C GLU A 87 -28.17 10.02 2.98
N GLN A 88 -27.29 9.03 3.21
CA GLN A 88 -27.40 8.10 4.32
C GLN A 88 -26.07 8.00 5.07
N THR A 89 -26.11 8.51 6.30
CA THR A 89 -25.06 8.46 7.32
C THR A 89 -24.86 7.01 7.76
N THR A 90 -23.83 6.36 7.24
CA THR A 90 -23.23 5.18 7.88
C THR A 90 -21.75 5.47 8.09
N ASN A 91 -21.20 4.98 9.20
CA ASN A 91 -19.84 5.27 9.64
C ASN A 91 -18.83 4.74 8.61
N ASN A 92 -18.48 5.60 7.67
CA ASN A 92 -17.61 5.26 6.56
C ASN A 92 -16.18 5.26 7.07
N VAL A 93 -15.54 4.08 7.09
CA VAL A 93 -14.09 4.03 6.88
C VAL A 93 -13.84 4.85 5.62
N ARG A 94 -13.24 6.05 5.76
CA ARG A 94 -12.87 6.90 4.63
C ARG A 94 -11.82 6.14 3.83
N ARG A 95 -12.26 5.27 2.92
CA ARG A 95 -11.43 4.79 1.83
C ARG A 95 -11.16 6.04 1.01
N ASN A 96 -10.01 6.65 1.26
CA ASN A 96 -9.48 7.71 0.40
C ASN A 96 -9.22 7.09 -0.97
N PHE A 97 -10.28 6.95 -1.77
CA PHE A 97 -10.17 6.91 -3.22
C PHE A 97 -9.71 8.32 -3.60
N ARG A 98 -8.39 8.55 -3.60
CA ARG A 98 -7.87 9.72 -4.29
C ARG A 98 -8.28 9.52 -5.74
N LYS A 99 -9.27 10.27 -6.22
CA LYS A 99 -9.53 10.40 -7.66
C LYS A 99 -8.27 11.05 -8.25
N HIS A 100 -7.29 10.25 -8.66
CA HIS A 100 -6.13 10.74 -9.38
C HIS A 100 -6.62 11.11 -10.79
N LYS A 101 -6.88 12.40 -10.99
CA LYS A 101 -7.36 12.93 -12.26
C LYS A 101 -6.17 12.99 -13.23
N GLY A 102 -5.95 11.92 -14.00
CA GLY A 102 -5.10 11.96 -15.20
C GLY A 102 -3.90 11.01 -15.24
N GLU A 103 -3.61 10.24 -14.19
CA GLU A 103 -2.65 9.14 -14.25
C GLU A 103 -3.41 7.82 -14.37
N GLU A 104 -2.96 6.91 -15.24
CA GLU A 104 -3.57 5.59 -15.38
C GLU A 104 -3.49 4.89 -14.01
N GLU A 105 -4.63 4.67 -13.34
CA GLU A 105 -4.66 3.94 -12.07
C GLU A 105 -4.10 2.53 -12.31
N ARG A 106 -3.13 2.12 -11.49
CA ARG A 106 -2.52 0.79 -11.54
C ARG A 106 -2.72 0.13 -10.18
N GLY A 107 -3.03 -1.17 -10.18
CA GLY A 107 -2.99 -1.97 -8.96
C GLY A 107 -1.57 -2.45 -8.70
N ASP A 108 -1.35 -3.22 -7.63
CA ASP A 108 -0.03 -3.79 -7.34
C ASP A 108 0.18 -5.11 -8.07
N ILE A 109 -0.81 -6.00 -8.00
CA ILE A 109 -0.69 -7.38 -8.52
C ILE A 109 -1.97 -7.74 -9.25
N LEU A 110 -1.86 -8.37 -10.42
CA LEU A 110 -2.95 -9.11 -11.07
C LEU A 110 -2.65 -10.60 -11.03
N ILE A 111 -3.63 -11.37 -10.59
CA ILE A 111 -3.60 -12.84 -10.63
C ILE A 111 -4.85 -13.33 -11.36
N ARG A 112 -4.64 -13.97 -12.51
CA ARG A 112 -5.70 -14.60 -13.30
C ARG A 112 -6.05 -15.96 -12.74
N GLY A 113 -7.34 -16.23 -12.57
CA GLY A 113 -7.84 -17.49 -12.02
C GLY A 113 -7.94 -17.53 -10.50
N LEU A 114 -7.61 -16.44 -9.79
CA LEU A 114 -7.60 -16.41 -8.32
C LEU A 114 -8.99 -16.52 -7.71
N TYR A 115 -9.96 -15.73 -8.20
CA TYR A 115 -11.34 -15.74 -7.69
C TYR A 115 -12.20 -16.78 -8.43
N ALA A 116 -12.13 -16.78 -9.77
CA ALA A 116 -12.79 -17.74 -10.63
C ALA A 116 -11.93 -18.05 -11.86
N ASN A 117 -12.10 -19.22 -12.46
CA ASN A 117 -11.33 -19.62 -13.64
C ASN A 117 -11.53 -18.61 -14.79
N GLY A 118 -10.43 -18.19 -15.41
CA GLY A 118 -10.45 -17.25 -16.54
C GLY A 118 -10.65 -15.78 -16.19
N THR A 119 -10.96 -15.42 -14.93
CA THR A 119 -11.15 -14.03 -14.47
C THR A 119 -9.86 -13.42 -13.91
N ASP A 120 -9.65 -12.13 -14.16
CA ASP A 120 -8.54 -11.38 -13.60
C ASP A 120 -8.94 -10.81 -12.22
N CYS A 121 -8.08 -11.00 -11.23
CA CYS A 121 -8.22 -10.39 -9.90
C CYS A 121 -7.06 -9.43 -9.68
N ILE A 122 -7.38 -8.17 -9.33
CA ILE A 122 -6.39 -7.15 -8.99
C ILE A 122 -6.33 -7.02 -7.47
N ILE A 123 -5.14 -7.05 -6.91
CA ILE A 123 -4.84 -6.89 -5.49
C ILE A 123 -4.08 -5.57 -5.31
N ASP A 124 -4.52 -4.78 -4.34
CA ASP A 124 -3.92 -3.51 -3.93
C ASP A 124 -3.55 -3.62 -2.44
N VAL A 125 -2.30 -3.35 -2.10
CA VAL A 125 -1.73 -3.50 -0.77
C VAL A 125 -1.75 -2.13 -0.09
N ARG A 126 -2.19 -2.11 1.17
CA ARG A 126 -2.17 -0.89 1.98
C ARG A 126 -1.58 -1.15 3.35
N VAL A 127 -0.43 -0.53 3.61
CA VAL A 127 0.17 -0.50 4.95
C VAL A 127 -0.29 0.75 5.70
N THR A 128 -0.99 0.54 6.81
CA THR A 128 -1.50 1.63 7.65
C THR A 128 -1.01 1.44 9.08
N ASP A 129 -0.45 2.50 9.66
CA ASP A 129 -0.18 2.57 11.09
C ASP A 129 -1.50 2.82 11.83
N LEU A 130 -1.89 1.91 12.71
CA LEU A 130 -3.14 2.00 13.48
C LEU A 130 -3.03 2.97 14.66
N ASP A 131 -1.81 3.24 15.12
CA ASP A 131 -1.53 4.16 16.24
C ASP A 131 -1.23 5.58 15.75
N ALA A 132 -1.20 5.79 14.43
CA ALA A 132 -1.06 7.12 13.86
C ALA A 132 -2.26 7.99 14.24
N ASN A 133 -2.00 9.10 14.92
CA ASN A 133 -3.04 10.11 15.18
C ASN A 133 -3.75 10.46 13.88
N VAL A 134 -5.07 10.27 13.84
CA VAL A 134 -5.94 10.73 12.76
C VAL A 134 -5.89 12.25 12.76
N ILE A 135 -4.95 12.82 12.01
CA ILE A 135 -5.01 14.23 11.65
C ILE A 135 -6.11 14.30 10.60
N ALA A 136 -7.31 14.66 11.07
CA ALA A 136 -8.38 15.11 10.19
C ALA A 136 -7.89 16.40 9.52
N THR A 137 -7.42 16.27 8.29
CA THR A 137 -7.32 17.37 7.31
C THR A 137 -8.39 17.16 6.26
#